data_AF-A0A8X7SD36-F1
#
_entry.id   AF-A0A8X7SD36-F1
#
_cell.length_a   1.000
_cell.length_b   1.000
_cell.length_c   1.000
_cell.angle_alpha   90.00
_cell.angle_beta   90.00
_cell.angle_gamma   90.00
#
_symmetry.space_group_name_H-M   'P 1'
#
loop_
_entity.id
_entity.type
_entity.pdbx_description
1 polymer ?
#
loop_
_entity_poly.entity_id
_entity_poly.type
_entity_poly.pdbx_seq_one_letter_code
_entity_poly.pdbx_strand_id
1 'polypeptide(L)'
;MEECLNKGCAINVLNFTTVIHGFCQKDEVDAALSVLDDMYLINKHADVFTYTTLVDALGKKGRMEEATELMKKMLHKGIDPTPVTYRTVIHRYCQMGKVDDLVAILEKMLLRQKCRTVYNQVIEKLCGLGMLEEADKILGKVLRTASTSDAKTCYVLMEGLRKRCN
;
A
#
# COMPACT_ATOMS: atom_id res chain seq x y z
N MET A 1 -12.55 13.25 20.54
CA MET A 1 -11.60 14.30 20.11
C MET A 1 -12.05 15.69 20.57
N GLU A 2 -13.34 15.99 20.49
CA GLU A 2 -13.94 17.21 21.07
C GLU A 2 -13.56 17.44 22.55
N GLU A 3 -13.56 16.40 23.39
CA GLU A 3 -13.18 16.56 24.80
C GLU A 3 -11.68 16.92 24.96
N CYS A 4 -10.80 16.44 24.08
CA CYS A 4 -9.38 16.81 24.09
C CYS A 4 -9.16 18.25 23.57
N LEU A 5 -9.95 18.70 22.59
CA LEU A 5 -10.00 20.09 22.13
C LEU A 5 -10.44 21.02 23.25
N ASN A 6 -11.52 20.65 23.96
CA ASN A 6 -12.07 21.42 25.07
C ASN A 6 -11.14 21.49 26.28
N LYS A 7 -10.21 20.53 26.43
CA LYS A 7 -9.18 20.52 27.48
C LYS A 7 -7.88 21.23 27.08
N GLY A 8 -7.81 21.85 25.90
CA GLY A 8 -6.63 22.58 25.44
C GLY A 8 -5.43 21.69 25.05
N CYS A 9 -5.64 20.39 24.87
CA CYS A 9 -4.59 19.51 24.38
C CYS A 9 -4.29 19.85 22.91
N ALA A 10 -3.02 20.08 22.58
CA ALA A 10 -2.59 20.31 21.21
C ALA A 10 -2.88 19.05 20.37
N ILE A 11 -3.92 19.11 19.53
CA ILE A 11 -4.21 18.03 18.58
C ILE A 11 -3.15 18.07 17.49
N ASN A 12 -2.40 16.97 17.38
CA ASN A 12 -1.41 16.75 16.34
C ASN A 12 -1.80 15.55 15.46
N VAL A 13 -1.02 15.30 14.42
CA VAL A 13 -1.23 14.20 13.47
C VAL A 13 -1.29 12.85 14.19
N LEU A 14 -0.43 12.63 15.18
CA LEU A 14 -0.33 11.38 15.93
C LEU A 14 -1.63 11.03 16.68
N ASN A 15 -2.32 12.03 17.24
CA ASN A 15 -3.61 11.81 17.90
C ASN A 15 -4.67 11.30 16.92
N PHE A 16 -4.77 11.89 15.72
CA PHE A 16 -5.69 11.44 14.67
C PHE A 16 -5.35 10.03 14.20
N THR A 17 -4.07 9.80 13.87
CA THR A 17 -3.59 8.50 13.42
C THR A 17 -3.89 7.39 14.44
N THR A 18 -3.75 7.68 15.73
CA THR A 18 -4.08 6.74 16.80
C THR A 18 -5.58 6.43 16.86
N VAL A 19 -6.44 7.44 16.74
CA VAL A 19 -7.90 7.25 16.74
C VAL A 19 -8.36 6.49 15.49
N ILE A 20 -7.83 6.85 14.31
CA ILE A 20 -8.06 6.14 13.05
C ILE A 20 -7.70 4.66 13.20
N HIS A 21 -6.50 4.37 13.72
CA HIS A 21 -6.05 3.01 13.95
C HIS A 21 -6.98 2.26 14.91
N GLY A 22 -7.42 2.91 16.00
CA GLY A 22 -8.38 2.32 16.94
C GLY A 22 -9.72 1.96 16.28
N PHE A 23 -10.27 2.82 15.43
CA PHE A 23 -11.48 2.52 14.67
C PHE A 23 -11.27 1.38 13.66
N CYS A 24 -10.13 1.37 12.95
CA CYS A 24 -9.77 0.26 12.06
C CYS A 24 -9.66 -1.08 12.79
N GLN A 25 -9.14 -1.11 14.03
CA GLN A 25 -9.06 -2.33 14.84
C GLN A 25 -10.44 -2.84 15.29
N LYS A 26 -11.41 -1.95 15.46
CA LYS A 26 -12.81 -2.28 15.77
C LYS A 26 -13.65 -2.55 14.53
N ASP A 27 -13.03 -2.56 13.35
CA ASP A 27 -13.71 -2.80 12.08
C ASP A 27 -14.75 -1.71 11.71
N GLU A 28 -14.60 -0.51 12.32
CA GLU A 28 -15.42 0.69 12.14
C GLU A 28 -14.77 1.62 11.10
N VAL A 29 -14.61 1.13 9.87
CA VAL A 29 -13.82 1.82 8.83
C VAL A 29 -14.43 3.16 8.41
N ASP A 30 -15.77 3.29 8.40
CA ASP A 30 -16.43 4.55 8.07
C ASP A 30 -16.15 5.65 9.11
N ALA A 31 -16.12 5.30 10.39
CA ALA A 31 -15.71 6.23 11.44
C ALA A 31 -14.24 6.64 11.28
N ALA A 32 -13.37 5.70 10.91
CA ALA A 32 -11.96 5.98 10.63
C ALA A 32 -11.80 6.97 9.44
N LEU A 33 -12.60 6.80 8.38
CA LEU A 33 -12.61 7.72 7.22
C LEU A 33 -13.17 9.10 7.59
N SER A 34 -14.24 9.16 8.39
CA SER A 34 -14.76 10.44 8.90
C SER A 34 -13.69 11.21 9.68
N VAL A 35 -12.92 10.52 10.51
CA VAL A 35 -11.81 11.14 11.26
C VAL A 35 -10.68 11.62 10.34
N LEU A 36 -10.43 10.92 9.22
CA LEU A 36 -9.49 11.39 8.20
C LEU A 36 -10.00 12.70 7.55
N ASP A 37 -11.29 12.82 7.31
CA ASP A 37 -11.87 14.06 6.76
C ASP A 37 -11.81 15.21 7.76
N ASP A 38 -12.12 14.97 9.03
CA ASP A 38 -11.96 15.94 10.12
C ASP A 38 -10.52 16.44 10.22
N MET A 39 -9.54 15.54 10.06
CA MET A 39 -8.13 15.88 10.06
C MET A 39 -7.80 16.89 8.95
N TYR A 40 -8.39 16.75 7.76
CA TYR A 40 -8.20 17.70 6.67
C TYR A 40 -8.93 19.02 6.88
N LEU A 41 -10.11 19.01 7.52
CA LEU A 41 -10.87 20.24 7.82
C LEU A 41 -10.10 21.21 8.73
N ILE A 42 -9.26 20.68 9.62
CA ILE A 42 -8.41 21.49 10.50
C ILE A 42 -6.99 21.73 9.94
N ASN A 43 -6.81 21.58 8.62
CA ASN A 43 -5.53 21.74 7.91
C ASN A 43 -4.40 20.85 8.44
N LYS A 44 -4.73 19.65 8.94
CA LYS A 44 -3.74 18.60 9.19
C LYS A 44 -3.74 17.62 8.02
N HIS A 45 -2.62 16.95 7.83
CA HIS A 45 -2.42 16.04 6.70
C HIS A 45 -2.00 14.66 7.19
N ALA A 46 -2.72 13.64 6.72
CA ALA A 46 -2.37 12.26 6.94
C ALA A 46 -0.97 11.95 6.40
N ASP A 47 -0.25 11.12 7.14
CA ASP A 47 1.05 10.59 6.77
C ASP A 47 0.93 9.19 6.12
N VAL A 48 2.06 8.63 5.72
CA VAL A 48 2.12 7.29 5.11
C VAL A 48 1.51 6.21 6.01
N PHE A 49 1.66 6.32 7.33
CA PHE A 49 1.13 5.34 8.26
C PHE A 49 -0.40 5.37 8.30
N THR A 50 -0.98 6.57 8.34
CA THR A 50 -2.43 6.78 8.33
C THR A 50 -3.06 6.19 7.06
N TYR A 51 -2.49 6.49 5.90
CA TYR A 51 -2.93 5.91 4.62
C TYR A 51 -2.80 4.39 4.60
N THR A 52 -1.65 3.86 5.02
CA THR A 52 -1.40 2.41 5.03
C THR A 52 -2.40 1.67 5.92
N THR A 53 -2.75 2.25 7.08
CA THR A 53 -3.71 1.68 8.02
C THR A 53 -5.12 1.62 7.44
N LEU A 54 -5.59 2.70 6.82
CA LEU A 54 -6.91 2.76 6.20
C LEU A 54 -7.02 1.81 5.00
N VAL A 55 -5.98 1.71 4.18
CA VAL A 55 -5.93 0.79 3.04
C VAL A 55 -5.99 -0.67 3.50
N ASP A 56 -5.27 -1.02 4.57
CA ASP A 56 -5.36 -2.36 5.17
C ASP A 56 -6.79 -2.66 5.65
N ALA A 57 -7.41 -1.72 6.35
CA ALA A 57 -8.74 -1.88 6.92
C ALA A 57 -9.83 -1.99 5.85
N LEU A 58 -9.80 -1.12 4.83
CA LEU A 58 -10.70 -1.20 3.67
C LEU A 58 -10.53 -2.51 2.92
N GLY A 59 -9.29 -2.96 2.73
CA GLY A 59 -8.99 -4.25 2.10
C GLY A 59 -9.57 -5.43 2.87
N LYS A 60 -9.50 -5.43 4.21
CA LYS A 60 -10.14 -6.46 5.05
C LYS A 60 -11.66 -6.48 4.91
N LYS A 61 -12.28 -5.33 4.72
CA LYS A 61 -13.73 -5.17 4.48
C LYS A 61 -14.14 -5.47 3.03
N GLY A 62 -13.19 -5.76 2.13
CA GLY A 62 -13.46 -5.96 0.70
C GLY A 62 -13.77 -4.67 -0.06
N ARG A 63 -13.61 -3.48 0.55
CA ARG A 63 -13.87 -2.16 -0.05
C ARG A 63 -12.68 -1.70 -0.90
N MET A 64 -12.35 -2.51 -1.91
CA MET A 64 -11.11 -2.37 -2.70
C MET A 64 -11.06 -1.12 -3.58
N GLU A 65 -12.21 -0.64 -4.04
CA GLU A 65 -12.31 0.59 -4.83
C GLU A 65 -11.86 1.80 -4.00
N GLU A 66 -12.35 1.91 -2.77
CA GLU A 66 -11.95 2.97 -1.85
C GLU A 66 -10.50 2.84 -1.40
N ALA A 67 -10.01 1.63 -1.16
CA ALA A 67 -8.60 1.38 -0.89
C ALA A 67 -7.72 1.87 -2.05
N THR A 68 -8.16 1.64 -3.29
CA THR A 68 -7.48 2.09 -4.51
C THR A 68 -7.46 3.60 -4.62
N GLU A 69 -8.57 4.27 -4.32
CA GLU A 69 -8.65 5.73 -4.34
C GLU A 69 -7.79 6.37 -3.24
N LEU A 70 -7.73 5.79 -2.03
CA LEU A 70 -6.82 6.26 -0.99
C LEU A 70 -5.35 6.13 -1.41
N MET A 71 -4.97 5.01 -2.05
CA MET A 71 -3.62 4.83 -2.58
C MET A 71 -3.29 5.88 -3.65
N LYS A 72 -4.22 6.14 -4.58
CA LYS A 72 -4.05 7.21 -5.57
C LYS A 72 -3.92 8.57 -4.87
N LYS A 73 -4.77 8.89 -3.89
CA LYS A 73 -4.75 10.16 -3.14
C LYS A 73 -3.41 10.38 -2.44
N MET A 74 -2.86 9.34 -1.80
CA MET A 74 -1.54 9.35 -1.17
C MET A 74 -0.45 9.74 -2.17
N LEU A 75 -0.42 9.10 -3.34
CA LEU A 75 0.57 9.36 -4.39
C LEU A 75 0.42 10.77 -5.00
N HIS A 76 -0.80 11.24 -5.24
CA HIS A 76 -1.05 12.60 -5.74
C HIS A 76 -0.61 13.68 -4.75
N LYS A 77 -0.71 13.41 -3.44
CA LYS A 77 -0.22 14.30 -2.39
C LYS A 77 1.29 14.27 -2.20
N GLY A 78 2.02 13.49 -3.00
CA GLY A 78 3.47 13.41 -2.89
C GLY A 78 3.96 12.52 -1.75
N ILE A 79 3.07 11.78 -1.08
CA ILE A 79 3.45 10.92 0.04
C ILE A 79 3.91 9.59 -0.53
N ASP A 80 5.17 9.27 -0.30
CA ASP A 80 5.72 8.05 -0.87
C ASP A 80 5.42 6.81 0.00
N PRO A 81 5.08 5.67 -0.63
CA PRO A 81 4.85 4.42 0.07
C PRO A 81 6.11 3.89 0.76
N THR A 82 5.91 3.26 1.92
CA THR A 82 6.97 2.52 2.61
C THR A 82 6.92 1.04 2.22
N PRO A 83 7.98 0.24 2.50
CA PRO A 83 7.93 -1.21 2.31
C PRO A 83 6.73 -1.89 2.99
N VAL A 84 6.27 -1.37 4.13
CA VAL A 84 5.06 -1.85 4.80
C VAL A 84 3.82 -1.59 3.93
N THR A 85 3.67 -0.38 3.39
CA THR A 85 2.58 -0.02 2.48
C THR A 85 2.52 -0.95 1.27
N TYR A 86 3.66 -1.24 0.64
CA TYR A 86 3.72 -2.18 -0.48
C TYR A 86 3.24 -3.58 -0.08
N ARG A 87 3.76 -4.14 1.02
CA ARG A 87 3.36 -5.46 1.50
C ARG A 87 1.87 -5.54 1.79
N THR A 88 1.31 -4.51 2.43
CA THR A 88 -0.12 -4.41 2.70
C THR A 88 -0.94 -4.42 1.41
N VAL A 89 -0.60 -3.57 0.44
CA VAL A 89 -1.29 -3.49 -0.84
C VAL A 89 -1.21 -4.82 -1.60
N ILE A 90 -0.01 -5.41 -1.75
CA ILE A 90 0.14 -6.70 -2.43
C ILE A 90 -0.71 -7.77 -1.75
N HIS A 91 -0.61 -7.87 -0.43
CA HIS A 91 -1.35 -8.88 0.33
C HIS A 91 -2.87 -8.76 0.12
N ARG A 92 -3.43 -7.55 0.24
CA ARG A 92 -4.88 -7.32 0.15
C ARG A 92 -5.43 -7.54 -1.25
N TYR A 93 -4.78 -6.97 -2.26
CA TYR A 93 -5.27 -7.09 -3.64
C TYR A 93 -5.14 -8.51 -4.17
N CYS A 94 -4.08 -9.24 -3.80
CA CYS A 94 -3.95 -10.65 -4.13
C CYS A 94 -5.03 -11.51 -3.47
N GLN A 95 -5.34 -11.29 -2.18
CA GLN A 95 -6.41 -12.01 -1.49
C GLN A 95 -7.78 -11.82 -2.15
N MET A 96 -8.01 -10.66 -2.75
CA MET A 96 -9.27 -10.30 -3.41
C MET A 96 -9.27 -10.62 -4.91
N GLY A 97 -8.18 -11.17 -5.47
CA GLY A 97 -8.06 -11.44 -6.91
C GLY A 97 -8.05 -10.18 -7.78
N LYS A 98 -7.81 -9.00 -7.20
CA LYS A 98 -7.81 -7.69 -7.91
C LYS A 98 -6.42 -7.37 -8.45
N VAL A 99 -5.93 -8.24 -9.32
CA VAL A 99 -4.52 -8.25 -9.75
C VAL A 99 -4.20 -7.10 -10.69
N ASP A 100 -5.10 -6.78 -11.62
CA ASP A 100 -4.90 -5.67 -12.55
C ASP A 100 -4.80 -4.33 -11.83
N ASP A 101 -5.66 -4.12 -10.81
CA ASP A 101 -5.63 -2.94 -9.95
C ASP A 101 -4.32 -2.87 -9.15
N LEU A 102 -3.85 -4.01 -8.62
CA LEU A 102 -2.57 -4.13 -7.94
C LEU A 102 -1.43 -3.70 -8.86
N VAL A 103 -1.37 -4.23 -10.08
CA VAL A 103 -0.33 -3.91 -11.06
C VAL A 103 -0.35 -2.42 -11.40
N ALA A 104 -1.52 -1.84 -11.66
CA ALA A 104 -1.66 -0.42 -11.96
C ALA A 104 -1.20 0.48 -10.81
N ILE A 105 -1.53 0.11 -9.56
CA ILE A 105 -1.09 0.85 -8.37
C ILE A 105 0.42 0.71 -8.17
N LEU A 106 0.94 -0.52 -8.22
CA LEU A 106 2.37 -0.80 -8.07
C LEU A 106 3.19 -0.03 -9.10
N GLU A 107 2.76 0.03 -10.36
CA GLU A 107 3.42 0.81 -11.39
C GLU A 107 3.57 2.29 -11.00
N LYS A 108 2.50 2.92 -10.49
CA LYS A 108 2.55 4.32 -10.05
C LYS A 108 3.46 4.51 -8.84
N MET A 109 3.43 3.59 -7.89
CA MET A 109 4.27 3.65 -6.69
C MET A 109 5.76 3.49 -7.06
N LEU A 110 6.06 2.55 -7.96
CA LEU A 110 7.41 2.21 -8.40
C LEU A 110 8.04 3.29 -9.30
N LEU A 111 7.25 4.07 -10.02
CA LEU A 111 7.74 5.26 -10.73
C LEU A 111 8.28 6.33 -9.77
N ARG A 112 7.81 6.37 -8.52
CA ARG A 112 8.22 7.36 -7.51
C ARG A 112 9.41 6.92 -6.67
N GLN A 113 9.58 5.62 -6.42
CA GLN A 113 10.73 5.10 -5.67
C GLN A 113 11.44 3.93 -6.39
N LYS A 114 12.74 4.11 -6.65
CA LYS A 114 13.64 3.04 -7.11
C LYS A 114 14.14 2.21 -5.91
N CYS A 115 13.26 1.49 -5.23
CA CYS A 115 13.67 0.62 -4.12
C CYS A 115 13.73 -0.85 -4.57
N ARG A 116 14.96 -1.36 -4.78
CA ARG A 116 15.26 -2.75 -5.19
C ARG A 116 14.53 -3.80 -4.36
N THR A 117 14.44 -3.60 -3.05
CA THR A 117 13.85 -4.55 -2.10
C THR A 117 12.35 -4.72 -2.28
N VAL A 118 11.67 -3.71 -2.80
CA VAL A 118 10.22 -3.73 -3.01
C VAL A 118 9.85 -4.58 -4.21
N TYR A 119 10.56 -4.44 -5.33
CA TYR A 119 10.34 -5.26 -6.52
C TYR A 119 10.54 -6.75 -6.24
N ASN A 120 11.62 -7.12 -5.54
CA ASN A 120 11.87 -8.51 -5.15
C ASN A 120 10.72 -9.07 -4.29
N GLN A 121 10.24 -8.32 -3.30
CA GLN A 121 9.15 -8.76 -2.42
C GLN A 121 7.83 -8.93 -3.17
N VAL A 122 7.52 -8.03 -4.10
CA VAL A 122 6.34 -8.15 -4.99
C VAL A 122 6.45 -9.42 -5.82
N ILE A 123 7.58 -9.62 -6.48
CA ILE A 123 7.83 -10.74 -7.39
C ILE A 123 7.74 -12.07 -6.63
N GLU A 124 8.45 -12.18 -5.49
CA GLU A 124 8.38 -13.38 -4.63
C GLU A 124 6.95 -13.67 -4.19
N LYS A 125 6.19 -12.64 -3.82
CA LYS A 125 4.80 -12.82 -3.35
C LYS A 125 3.87 -13.26 -4.48
N LEU A 126 3.97 -12.66 -5.67
CA LEU A 126 3.18 -13.05 -6.84
C LEU A 126 3.52 -14.47 -7.28
N CYS A 127 4.81 -14.82 -7.35
CA CYS A 127 5.26 -16.18 -7.64
C CYS A 127 4.75 -17.20 -6.62
N GLY A 128 4.83 -16.89 -5.32
CA GLY A 128 4.32 -17.76 -4.26
C GLY A 128 2.79 -17.94 -4.26
N LEU A 129 2.07 -17.09 -5.00
CA LEU A 129 0.63 -17.19 -5.23
C LEU A 129 0.29 -17.86 -6.58
N GLY A 130 1.29 -18.30 -7.36
CA GLY A 130 1.10 -18.88 -8.69
C GLY A 130 0.81 -17.86 -9.80
N MET A 131 0.86 -16.56 -9.49
CA MET A 131 0.56 -15.46 -10.40
C MET A 131 1.81 -15.09 -11.23
N LEU A 132 2.27 -16.08 -12.01
CA LEU A 132 3.56 -16.01 -12.72
C LEU A 132 3.53 -15.00 -13.88
N GLU A 133 2.40 -14.81 -14.54
CA GLU A 133 2.27 -13.87 -15.66
C GLU A 133 2.43 -12.42 -15.19
N GLU A 134 1.84 -12.07 -14.05
CA GLU A 134 1.92 -10.73 -13.47
C GLU A 134 3.25 -10.49 -12.81
N ALA A 135 3.85 -11.54 -12.22
CA ALA A 135 5.23 -11.52 -11.80
C ALA A 135 6.13 -11.16 -13.01
N ASP A 136 6.07 -11.93 -14.10
CA ASP A 136 6.84 -11.70 -15.33
C ASP A 136 6.64 -10.28 -15.89
N LYS A 137 5.40 -9.75 -15.87
CA LYS A 137 5.09 -8.37 -16.28
C LYS A 137 5.83 -7.32 -15.43
N ILE A 138 5.86 -7.50 -14.11
CA ILE A 138 6.59 -6.62 -13.20
C ILE A 138 8.10 -6.73 -13.42
N LEU A 139 8.66 -7.93 -13.60
CA LEU A 139 10.09 -8.10 -13.93
C LEU A 139 10.46 -7.47 -15.27
N GLY A 140 9.64 -7.64 -16.30
CA GLY A 140 9.84 -6.98 -17.59
C GLY A 140 9.92 -5.45 -17.46
N LYS A 141 9.21 -4.86 -16.48
CA LYS A 141 9.34 -3.43 -16.15
C LYS A 141 10.62 -3.12 -15.38
N VAL A 142 10.97 -3.92 -14.36
CA VAL A 142 12.26 -3.81 -13.66
C VAL A 142 13.43 -3.83 -14.63
N LEU A 143 13.43 -4.75 -15.59
CA LEU A 143 14.47 -4.89 -16.62
C LEU A 143 14.63 -3.64 -17.48
N ARG A 144 13.57 -2.86 -17.68
CA ARG A 144 13.58 -1.62 -18.48
C ARG A 144 13.92 -0.37 -17.67
N THR A 145 13.66 -0.35 -16.37
CA THR A 145 13.74 0.88 -15.55
C THR A 145 14.80 0.85 -14.45
N ALA A 146 15.33 -0.33 -14.10
CA ALA A 146 16.26 -0.51 -12.99
C ALA A 146 17.73 -0.66 -13.46
N SER A 147 18.66 -0.60 -12.50
CA SER A 147 20.05 -0.94 -12.75
C SER A 147 20.18 -2.42 -13.14
N THR A 148 21.15 -2.78 -13.99
CA THR A 148 21.33 -4.16 -14.51
C THR A 148 21.44 -5.23 -13.43
N SER A 149 21.82 -4.85 -12.21
CA SER A 149 21.95 -5.75 -11.05
C SER A 149 20.61 -6.13 -10.39
N ASP A 150 19.63 -5.22 -10.40
CA ASP A 150 18.29 -5.45 -9.81
C ASP A 150 17.48 -6.40 -10.70
N ALA A 151 17.54 -6.13 -12.01
CA ALA A 151 17.06 -6.95 -13.10
C ALA A 151 17.50 -8.42 -13.00
N LYS A 152 18.81 -8.65 -12.86
CA LYS A 152 19.38 -10.00 -12.75
C LYS A 152 18.90 -10.73 -11.50
N THR A 153 18.79 -10.03 -10.37
CA THR A 153 18.34 -10.63 -9.09
C THR A 153 16.88 -11.09 -9.17
N CYS A 154 16.01 -10.23 -9.71
CA CYS A 154 14.59 -10.55 -9.92
C CYS A 154 14.40 -11.70 -10.91
N TYR A 155 15.18 -11.71 -12.00
CA TYR A 155 15.13 -12.76 -13.02
C TYR A 155 15.53 -14.13 -12.44
N VAL A 156 16.63 -14.18 -11.68
CA VAL A 156 17.07 -15.42 -11.01
C VAL A 156 16.05 -15.91 -9.98
N LEU A 157 15.39 -15.00 -9.24
CA LEU A 157 14.29 -15.34 -8.34
C LEU A 157 13.11 -15.96 -9.10
N MET A 158 12.69 -15.38 -10.22
CA MET A 158 11.60 -15.93 -11.03
C MET A 158 11.94 -17.29 -11.64
N GLU A 159 13.12 -17.44 -12.24
CA GLU A 159 13.57 -18.72 -12.80
C GLU A 159 13.63 -19.81 -11.71
N GLY A 160 14.12 -19.47 -10.51
CA GLY A 160 14.16 -20.39 -9.38
C GLY A 160 12.77 -20.79 -8.88
N LEU A 161 11.81 -19.87 -8.87
CA LEU A 161 10.43 -20.13 -8.43
C LEU A 161 9.61 -20.85 -9.50
N ARG A 162 9.82 -20.55 -10.78
CA ARG A 162 9.19 -21.22 -11.94
C ARG A 162 9.54 -22.71 -11.97
N LYS A 163 10.77 -23.06 -11.59
CA LYS A 163 11.23 -24.46 -11.42
C LYS A 163 10.64 -25.18 -10.20
N ARG A 164 10.08 -24.46 -9.22
CA ARG A 164 9.43 -25.06 -8.04
C ARG A 164 7.92 -25.27 -8.21
N CYS A 165 7.31 -24.63 -9.21
CA CYS A 165 5.87 -24.70 -9.48
C CYS A 165 5.50 -25.70 -10.61
N ASN A 166 6.48 -26.25 -11.33
CA ASN A 166 6.34 -27.40 -12.23
C ASN A 166 6.76 -28.68 -11.52
#